data_AF-A0A521XG53-F1
#
_entry.id   AF-A0A521XG53-F1
#
_cell.length_a   1.000
_cell.length_b   1.000
_cell.length_c   1.000
_cell.angle_alpha   90.00
_cell.angle_beta   90.00
_cell.angle_gamma   90.00
#
_symmetry.space_group_name_H-M   'P 1'
#
loop_
_entity.id
_entity.type
_entity.pdbx_description
1 polymer ?
#
loop_
_entity_poly.entity_id
_entity_poly.type
_entity_poly.pdbx_seq_one_letter_code
_entity_poly.pdbx_strand_id
1 'polypeptide(L)'
;MAVSLRVPDDVKKRVARLADAQDTTAHAFMLEAIRDKVDAEEARAAFLAEAQRRLARMKKSGKGIPAAEVFAYLDARGKGRNPARPKVRRMP
;
A
#
# COMPACT_ATOMS: atom_id res chain seq x y z
N MET A 1 -14.27 19.27 14.79
CA MET A 1 -15.09 19.90 13.73
C MET A 1 -15.97 18.80 13.14
N ALA A 2 -17.28 19.01 13.03
CA ALA A 2 -18.19 18.03 12.39
C ALA A 2 -18.35 18.36 10.91
N VAL A 3 -18.30 17.36 10.05
CA VAL A 3 -18.52 17.48 8.60
C VAL A 3 -19.82 16.76 8.25
N SER A 4 -20.73 17.45 7.56
CA SER A 4 -21.97 16.83 7.05
C SER A 4 -21.73 16.31 5.64
N LEU A 5 -22.00 15.01 5.41
CA LEU A 5 -21.79 14.33 4.14
C LEU A 5 -23.13 13.95 3.53
N ARG A 6 -23.36 14.36 2.27
CA ARG A 6 -24.54 13.92 1.51
C ARG A 6 -24.26 12.58 0.86
N VAL A 7 -24.87 11.53 1.40
CA VAL A 7 -24.77 10.16 0.86
C VAL A 7 -26.00 9.87 -0.02
N PRO A 8 -25.83 9.39 -1.26
CA PRO A 8 -26.94 8.93 -2.11
C PRO A 8 -27.74 7.79 -1.47
N ASP A 9 -29.04 7.71 -1.77
CA ASP A 9 -29.95 6.78 -1.08
C ASP A 9 -29.66 5.30 -1.40
N ASP A 10 -29.16 4.99 -2.60
CA ASP A 10 -28.70 3.64 -2.95
C ASP A 10 -27.50 3.22 -2.08
N VAL A 11 -26.57 4.15 -1.82
CA VAL A 11 -25.41 3.92 -0.96
C VAL A 11 -25.84 3.74 0.49
N LYS A 12 -26.77 4.57 1.00
CA LYS A 12 -27.32 4.42 2.36
C LYS A 12 -27.90 3.02 2.60
N LYS A 13 -28.69 2.50 1.65
CA LYS A 13 -29.27 1.15 1.75
C LYS A 13 -28.21 0.06 1.80
N ARG A 14 -27.12 0.22 1.04
CA ARG A 14 -25.98 -0.72 1.06
C ARG A 14 -25.22 -0.65 2.37
N VAL A 15 -24.97 0.56 2.88
CA VAL A 15 -24.29 0.78 4.17
C VAL A 15 -25.09 0.17 5.31
N ALA A 16 -26.41 0.40 5.37
CA ALA A 16 -27.25 -0.17 6.43
C ALA A 16 -27.17 -1.71 6.44
N ARG A 17 -27.37 -2.35 5.28
CA ARG A 17 -27.29 -3.81 5.15
C ARG A 17 -25.90 -4.37 5.53
N LEU A 18 -24.81 -3.69 5.16
CA LEU A 18 -23.46 -4.14 5.49
C LEU A 18 -23.15 -3.93 6.98
N ALA A 19 -23.63 -2.84 7.57
CA ALA A 19 -23.48 -2.58 8.99
C ALA A 19 -24.25 -3.61 9.83
N ASP A 20 -25.49 -3.92 9.46
CA ASP A 20 -26.30 -4.95 10.12
C ASP A 20 -25.63 -6.32 10.03
N ALA A 21 -25.05 -6.68 8.89
CA ALA A 21 -24.33 -7.94 8.70
C ALA A 21 -23.02 -8.04 9.49
N GLN A 22 -22.52 -6.92 10.03
CA GLN A 22 -21.30 -6.82 10.83
C GLN A 22 -21.59 -6.43 12.29
N ASP A 23 -22.86 -6.49 12.71
CA ASP A 23 -23.31 -6.11 14.05
C ASP A 23 -22.85 -4.71 14.49
N THR A 24 -22.83 -3.76 13.53
CA THR A 24 -22.41 -2.36 13.76
C THR A 24 -23.46 -1.36 13.28
N THR A 25 -23.26 -0.08 13.59
CA THR A 25 -24.15 0.99 13.13
C THR A 25 -23.70 1.54 11.78
N ALA A 26 -24.64 2.06 10.97
CA ALA A 26 -24.30 2.73 9.71
C ALA A 26 -23.30 3.89 9.91
N HIS A 27 -23.39 4.62 11.03
CA HIS A 27 -22.45 5.70 11.34
C HIS A 27 -21.04 5.18 11.60
N ALA A 28 -20.90 4.16 12.47
CA ALA A 28 -19.61 3.55 12.77
C ALA A 28 -18.97 2.93 11.51
N PHE A 29 -19.76 2.23 10.70
CA PHE A 29 -19.33 1.66 9.42
C PHE A 29 -18.78 2.74 8.47
N MET A 30 -19.47 3.88 8.33
CA MET A 30 -19.01 4.97 7.48
C MET A 30 -17.71 5.62 8.01
N LEU A 31 -17.58 5.78 9.33
CA LEU A 31 -16.35 6.32 9.93
C LEU A 31 -15.16 5.39 9.68
N GLU A 32 -15.35 4.09 9.83
CA GLU A 32 -14.33 3.09 9.54
C GLU A 32 -13.93 3.12 8.06
N ALA A 33 -14.90 3.15 7.14
CA ALA A 33 -14.61 3.25 5.71
C ALA A 33 -13.83 4.53 5.34
N ILE A 34 -14.10 5.65 5.99
CA ILE A 34 -13.33 6.89 5.80
C ILE A 34 -11.91 6.73 6.34
N ARG A 35 -11.77 6.16 7.54
CA ARG A 35 -10.46 5.91 8.16
C ARG A 35 -9.60 5.01 7.30
N ASP A 36 -10.12 3.88 6.84
CA ASP A 36 -9.42 2.95 5.97
C ASP A 36 -8.95 3.63 4.68
N LYS A 37 -9.80 4.50 4.11
CA LYS A 37 -9.44 5.27 2.91
C LYS A 37 -8.33 6.27 3.18
N VAL A 38 -8.38 6.98 4.31
CA VAL A 38 -7.33 7.93 4.70
C VAL A 38 -6.02 7.18 4.90
N ASP A 39 -6.01 6.13 5.71
CA ASP A 39 -4.82 5.34 6.03
C ASP A 39 -4.20 4.75 4.74
N ALA A 40 -5.03 4.26 3.81
CA ALA A 40 -4.57 3.74 2.53
C ALA A 40 -3.93 4.82 1.64
N GLU A 41 -4.52 6.02 1.56
CA GLU A 41 -3.96 7.11 0.75
C GLU A 41 -2.68 7.69 1.36
N GLU A 42 -2.61 7.80 2.70
CA GLU A 42 -1.39 8.21 3.40
C GLU A 42 -0.25 7.19 3.18
N ALA A 43 -0.54 5.89 3.32
CA ALA A 43 0.43 4.83 3.05
C ALA A 43 0.92 4.86 1.61
N ARG A 44 0.01 5.08 0.65
CA ARG A 44 0.33 5.21 -0.77
C ARG A 44 1.22 6.42 -1.04
N ALA A 45 0.89 7.58 -0.47
CA ALA A 45 1.68 8.80 -0.63
C ALA A 45 3.10 8.63 -0.06
N ALA A 46 3.20 8.04 1.13
CA ALA A 46 4.48 7.74 1.77
C ALA A 46 5.34 6.78 0.93
N PHE A 47 4.72 5.71 0.40
CA PHE A 47 5.39 4.76 -0.48
C PHE A 47 5.95 5.42 -1.74
N LEU A 48 5.13 6.24 -2.42
CA LEU A 48 5.56 6.96 -3.63
C LEU A 48 6.69 7.94 -3.34
N ALA A 49 6.61 8.70 -2.25
CA ALA A 49 7.66 9.62 -1.83
C ALA A 49 8.99 8.90 -1.56
N GLU A 50 8.95 7.75 -0.87
CA GLU A 50 10.13 6.91 -0.65
C GLU A 50 10.69 6.34 -1.96
N ALA A 51 9.83 5.84 -2.84
CA ALA A 51 10.22 5.29 -4.13
C ALA A 51 10.92 6.35 -5.00
N GLN A 52 10.38 7.56 -5.08
CA GLN A 52 10.99 8.68 -5.80
C GLN A 52 12.36 9.06 -5.20
N ARG A 53 12.46 9.14 -3.87
CA ARG A 53 13.74 9.40 -3.18
C ARG A 53 14.77 8.31 -3.48
N ARG A 54 14.39 7.04 -3.46
CA ARG A 54 15.28 5.91 -3.81
C ARG A 54 15.70 5.95 -5.26
N LEU A 55 14.77 6.22 -6.18
CA LEU A 55 15.04 6.31 -7.60
C LEU A 55 16.02 7.45 -7.91
N ALA A 56 15.86 8.62 -7.29
CA ALA A 56 16.79 9.74 -7.44
C ALA A 56 18.21 9.36 -6.97
N ARG A 57 18.34 8.69 -5.81
CA ARG A 57 19.63 8.19 -5.30
C ARG A 57 20.26 7.15 -6.23
N MET A 58 19.46 6.22 -6.74
CA MET A 58 19.92 5.19 -7.68
C MET A 58 20.44 5.84 -8.97
N LYS A 59 19.66 6.75 -9.57
CA LYS A 59 20.05 7.51 -10.77
C LYS A 59 21.33 8.31 -10.56
N LYS A 60 21.47 9.01 -9.42
CA LYS A 60 22.67 9.78 -9.09
C LYS A 60 23.91 8.89 -8.92
N SER A 61 23.77 7.74 -8.26
CA SER A 61 24.91 6.84 -8.01
C SER A 61 25.26 5.96 -9.21
N GLY A 62 24.31 5.72 -10.12
CA GLY A 62 24.40 4.72 -11.18
C GLY A 62 24.55 3.29 -10.65
N LYS A 63 24.27 3.06 -9.35
CA LYS A 63 24.43 1.76 -8.69
C LYS A 63 23.07 1.14 -8.41
N GLY A 64 22.94 -0.15 -8.65
CA GLY A 64 21.73 -0.92 -8.38
C GLY A 64 22.02 -2.41 -8.24
N ILE A 65 20.97 -3.23 -8.19
CA ILE A 65 21.06 -4.69 -8.32
C ILE A 65 20.23 -5.06 -9.56
N PRO A 66 20.73 -5.92 -10.47
CA PRO A 66 19.95 -6.33 -11.64
C PRO A 66 18.64 -7.00 -11.21
N ALA A 67 17.54 -6.68 -11.89
CA ALA A 67 16.22 -7.17 -11.48
C ALA A 67 16.17 -8.71 -11.44
N ALA A 68 16.80 -9.39 -12.40
CA ALA A 68 16.90 -10.85 -12.45
C ALA A 68 17.55 -11.45 -11.18
N GLU A 69 18.61 -10.82 -10.66
CA GLU A 69 19.27 -11.28 -9.44
C GLU A 69 18.39 -11.06 -8.19
N VAL A 70 17.64 -9.96 -8.15
CA VAL A 70 16.66 -9.71 -7.08
C VAL A 70 15.56 -10.77 -7.10
N PHE A 71 14.97 -11.04 -8.27
CA PHE A 71 13.91 -12.04 -8.41
C PHE A 71 14.38 -13.45 -8.07
N ALA A 72 15.57 -13.86 -8.56
CA ALA A 72 16.14 -15.16 -8.22
C ALA A 72 16.38 -15.31 -6.71
N TYR A 73 16.88 -14.26 -6.05
CA TYR A 73 17.07 -14.25 -4.60
C TYR A 73 15.74 -14.36 -3.83
N LEU A 74 14.70 -13.62 -4.24
CA LEU A 74 13.38 -13.65 -3.60
C LEU A 74 12.68 -14.99 -3.78
N ASP A 75 12.73 -15.58 -4.98
CA ASP A 75 12.17 -16.91 -5.27
C ASP A 75 12.82 -18.00 -4.41
N ALA A 76 14.16 -18.02 -4.34
CA ALA A 76 14.87 -18.98 -3.51
C ALA A 76 14.55 -18.82 -2.01
N ARG A 77 14.39 -17.58 -1.51
CA ARG A 77 13.93 -17.32 -0.14
C ARG A 77 12.50 -17.76 0.10
N GLY A 78 11.59 -17.54 -0.85
CA GLY A 78 10.20 -18.01 -0.77
C GLY A 78 10.11 -19.53 -0.68
N LYS A 79 11.08 -20.25 -1.26
CA LYS A 79 11.24 -21.71 -1.17
C LYS A 79 11.95 -22.18 0.10
N GLY A 80 12.16 -21.31 1.09
CA GLY A 80 12.82 -21.65 2.36
C GLY A 80 14.34 -21.84 2.26
N ARG A 81 14.96 -21.53 1.12
CA ARG A 81 16.43 -21.59 0.97
C ARG A 81 17.08 -20.34 1.56
N ASN A 82 18.39 -20.41 1.78
CA ASN A 82 19.21 -19.28 2.25
C ASN A 82 20.24 -18.84 1.20
N PRO A 83 19.81 -18.26 0.06
CA PRO A 83 20.72 -17.77 -0.97
C PRO A 83 21.53 -16.55 -0.47
N ALA A 84 22.74 -16.37 -1.01
CA ALA A 84 23.51 -15.16 -0.77
C ALA A 84 22.77 -13.92 -1.31
N ARG A 85 22.82 -12.81 -0.57
CA ARG A 85 22.21 -11.55 -1.00
C ARG A 85 22.94 -11.00 -2.23
N PRO A 86 22.22 -10.61 -3.30
CA PRO A 86 22.84 -10.03 -4.48
C PRO A 86 23.50 -8.68 -4.13
N LYS A 87 24.63 -8.39 -4.76
CA LYS A 87 25.47 -7.23 -4.44
C LYS A 87 25.18 -6.05 -5.35
N VAL A 88 25.15 -4.86 -4.76
CA VAL A 88 25.02 -3.59 -5.47
C VAL A 88 26.25 -3.37 -6.36
N ARG A 89 26.02 -3.07 -7.64
CA ARG A 89 27.06 -2.75 -8.63
C ARG A 89 26.62 -1.62 -9.54
N ARG A 90 27.56 -1.04 -10.29
CA ARG A 90 27.23 -0.04 -11.31
C ARG A 90 26.39 -0.70 -12.40
N MET A 91 25.28 -0.07 -12.77
CA MET A 91 24.45 -0.53 -13.88
C MET A 91 25.01 0.02 -15.20
N PRO A 92 25.01 -0.79 -16.27
CA PRO A 92 25.33 -0.31 -17.61
C PRO A 92 24.30 0.73 -18.10
#